data_AF-A0A2V8RB37-F1
#
_entry.id   AF-A0A2V8RB37-F1
#
_cell.length_a   1.000
_cell.length_b   1.000
_cell.length_c   1.000
_cell.angle_alpha   90.00
_cell.angle_beta   90.00
_cell.angle_gamma   90.00
#
_symmetry.space_group_name_H-M   'P 1'
#
loop_
_entity.id
_entity.type
_entity.pdbx_description
1 polymer ?
#
loop_
_entity_poly.entity_id
_entity_poly.type
_entity_poly.pdbx_seq_one_letter_code
_entity_poly.pdbx_strand_id
1 'polypeptide(L)'
;LIVLLVVPPLSRAAFAEISDSGFPVEVTTGGVIFVVILVIVAFAAWNTGNNLLFMVFSIMLSTLFVSWVAARAALRDLTVSARFPDHIFAGEPAEVIVTVRNTKRLLPSFSIMVESRGPASQGRRRRKRKVRRPRFKKRTLAYFIYIPHRAAAEQSIEQVFPKRGQVRVDGFELSTRFPFGFFRHRRRLRARDVDIVVYPKPEPVADELHLLPLYTGQTVSFRRGAGHDLLMLRDYQPRDEPRHVDWKATARTRRLTVREFTAEDERRTTIVLDTRLTEDIDEENFRIRFEGGVIQAASLVKHFIDERAEVRLMLGEDRGRFGTGQEHLYACLRRLALVSPTQAFDAGSWPRELLDAAALPEYSADGNYLLVLTTAALGSIPPEIWRRAFVIYL
;
A
#
# COMPACT_ATOMS: atom_id res chain seq x y z
N LEU A 1 7.70 5.78 10.04
CA LEU A 1 6.87 4.61 10.36
C LEU A 1 5.45 5.05 10.70
N ILE A 2 4.44 4.32 10.23
CA ILE A 2 3.04 4.52 10.63
C ILE A 2 2.81 3.77 11.96
N VAL A 3 2.61 4.50 13.04
CA VAL A 3 2.38 3.92 14.37
C VAL A 3 0.88 3.81 14.65
N LEU A 4 0.37 2.57 14.73
CA LEU A 4 -0.97 2.28 15.23
C LEU A 4 -0.92 2.13 16.74
N LEU A 5 -1.45 3.12 17.44
CA LEU A 5 -1.62 3.07 18.89
C LEU A 5 -3.08 2.75 19.22
N VAL A 6 -3.30 1.69 20.00
CA VAL A 6 -4.57 1.52 20.70
C VAL A 6 -4.60 2.59 21.79
N VAL A 7 -5.45 3.60 21.62
CA VAL A 7 -5.67 4.62 22.65
C VAL A 7 -6.39 3.94 23.80
N PRO A 8 -5.78 3.82 25.00
CA PRO A 8 -6.54 3.43 26.17
C PRO A 8 -7.57 4.53 26.40
N PRO A 9 -8.88 4.22 26.43
CA PRO A 9 -9.85 5.26 26.73
C PRO A 9 -9.51 5.79 28.12
N LEU A 10 -9.49 7.12 28.24
CA LEU A 10 -9.32 7.82 29.52
C LEU A 10 -10.15 7.11 30.59
N SER A 11 -9.51 6.86 31.74
CA SER A 11 -9.83 5.96 32.85
C SER A 11 -11.27 5.97 33.41
N ARG A 12 -12.19 6.76 32.86
CA ARG A 12 -13.61 6.81 33.23
C ARG A 12 -14.54 5.99 32.32
N ALA A 13 -14.11 5.57 31.13
CA ALA A 13 -14.94 4.74 30.24
C ALA A 13 -14.75 3.22 30.43
N ALA A 14 -13.91 2.79 31.38
CA ALA A 14 -13.67 1.38 31.68
C ALA A 14 -14.94 0.64 32.14
N PHE A 15 -15.97 1.34 32.65
CA PHE A 15 -17.27 0.75 33.00
C PHE A 15 -18.24 0.62 31.81
N ALA A 16 -18.12 1.44 30.76
CA ALA A 16 -18.97 1.35 29.58
C ALA A 16 -18.53 0.21 28.63
N GLU A 17 -17.23 -0.12 28.61
CA GLU A 17 -16.66 -1.26 27.88
C GLU A 17 -17.01 -2.62 28.53
N ILE A 18 -17.51 -2.63 29.77
CA ILE A 18 -18.06 -3.82 30.42
C ILE A 18 -19.42 -4.20 29.80
N SER A 19 -20.13 -3.27 29.14
CA SER A 19 -21.45 -3.58 28.56
C SER A 19 -21.41 -4.21 27.15
N ASP A 20 -20.28 -4.12 26.45
CA ASP A 20 -20.00 -4.89 25.22
C ASP A 20 -18.96 -5.98 25.50
N SER A 21 -19.02 -6.60 26.69
CA SER A 21 -18.19 -7.73 27.09
C SER A 21 -18.57 -9.01 26.33
N GLY A 22 -18.63 -8.94 25.01
CA GLY A 22 -18.51 -10.08 24.13
C GLY A 22 -17.06 -10.55 24.16
N PHE A 23 -16.70 -11.30 25.19
CA PHE A 23 -15.59 -12.25 25.12
C PHE A 23 -16.15 -13.50 24.41
N PRO A 24 -16.13 -13.61 23.06
CA PRO A 24 -16.58 -14.84 22.44
C PRO A 24 -15.59 -15.93 22.84
N VAL A 25 -16.05 -16.84 23.69
CA VAL A 25 -15.33 -18.05 24.05
C VAL A 25 -15.64 -19.07 22.96
N GLU A 26 -14.60 -19.55 22.31
CA GLU A 26 -14.72 -20.70 21.40
C GLU A 26 -14.16 -21.93 22.11
N VAL A 27 -14.97 -22.99 22.21
CA VAL A 27 -14.52 -24.28 22.73
C VAL A 27 -13.63 -24.93 21.66
N THR A 28 -12.43 -25.35 22.05
CA THR A 28 -11.52 -26.05 21.13
C THR A 28 -11.92 -27.52 21.02
N THR A 29 -11.41 -28.24 20.03
CA THR A 29 -11.63 -29.70 19.92
C THR A 29 -11.21 -30.44 21.20
N GLY A 30 -10.07 -30.06 21.79
CA GLY A 30 -9.63 -30.61 23.07
C GLY A 30 -10.57 -30.27 24.23
N GLY A 31 -11.12 -29.06 24.27
CA GLY A 31 -12.16 -28.68 25.23
C GLY A 31 -13.44 -29.50 25.09
N VAL A 32 -13.88 -29.78 23.85
CA VAL A 32 -15.05 -30.64 23.61
C VAL A 32 -14.79 -32.06 24.15
N ILE A 33 -13.65 -32.65 23.81
CA ILE A 33 -13.28 -34.00 24.31
C ILE A 33 -13.25 -34.01 25.83
N PHE A 34 -12.66 -33.00 26.47
CA PHE A 34 -12.59 -32.91 27.92
C PHE A 34 -13.97 -32.81 28.57
N VAL A 35 -14.89 -32.03 27.99
CA VAL A 35 -16.27 -31.91 28.46
C VAL A 35 -17.03 -33.23 28.29
N VAL A 36 -16.82 -33.96 27.19
CA VAL A 36 -17.43 -35.29 26.99
C VAL A 36 -16.95 -36.26 28.09
N ILE A 37 -15.64 -36.31 28.35
CA ILE A 37 -15.08 -37.15 29.43
C ILE A 37 -15.64 -36.72 30.79
N LEU A 38 -15.73 -35.42 31.06
CA LEU A 38 -16.30 -34.88 32.29
C LEU A 38 -17.73 -35.40 32.51
N VAL A 39 -18.57 -35.39 31.47
CA VAL A 39 -19.95 -35.89 31.53
C VAL A 39 -19.99 -37.40 31.76
N ILE A 40 -19.14 -38.18 31.08
CA ILE A 40 -19.05 -39.63 31.25
C ILE A 40 -18.66 -39.97 32.69
N VAL A 41 -17.63 -39.31 33.24
CA VAL A 41 -17.17 -39.52 34.62
C VAL A 41 -18.23 -39.10 35.62
N ALA A 42 -18.95 -37.99 35.38
CA ALA A 42 -20.05 -37.55 36.23
C ALA A 42 -21.18 -38.59 36.28
N PHE A 43 -21.57 -39.13 35.12
CA PHE A 43 -22.59 -40.17 35.03
C PHE A 43 -22.15 -41.46 35.73
N ALA A 44 -20.90 -41.89 35.53
CA ALA A 44 -20.35 -43.06 36.21
C ALA A 44 -20.28 -42.87 37.74
N ALA A 45 -19.84 -41.69 38.21
CA ALA A 45 -19.82 -41.36 39.64
C ALA A 45 -21.22 -41.43 40.26
N TRP A 46 -22.21 -40.86 39.57
CA TRP A 46 -23.61 -40.87 40.00
C TRP A 46 -24.18 -42.29 40.08
N ASN A 47 -23.95 -43.10 39.05
CA ASN A 47 -24.52 -44.45 38.96
C ASN A 47 -23.84 -45.45 39.92
N THR A 48 -22.52 -45.36 40.09
CA THR A 48 -21.77 -46.31 40.94
C THR A 48 -21.72 -45.88 42.41
N GLY A 49 -21.95 -44.59 42.72
CA GLY A 49 -21.77 -44.05 44.07
C GLY A 49 -20.32 -44.10 44.55
N ASN A 50 -19.35 -44.21 43.64
CA ASN A 50 -17.94 -44.36 43.98
C ASN A 50 -17.29 -43.00 44.29
N ASN A 51 -16.85 -42.82 45.54
CA ASN A 51 -16.19 -41.60 46.01
C ASN A 51 -14.93 -41.21 45.20
N LEU A 52 -14.20 -42.20 44.65
CA LEU A 52 -13.04 -41.92 43.81
C LEU A 52 -13.44 -41.18 42.52
N LEU A 53 -14.54 -41.59 41.89
CA LEU A 53 -15.03 -40.93 40.67
C LEU A 53 -15.51 -39.50 40.95
N PHE A 54 -16.11 -39.25 42.11
CA PHE A 54 -16.44 -37.88 42.53
C PHE A 54 -15.20 -37.01 42.76
N MET A 55 -14.12 -37.56 43.32
CA MET A 55 -12.84 -36.84 43.44
C MET A 55 -12.26 -36.50 42.06
N VAL A 56 -12.22 -37.47 41.14
CA VAL A 56 -11.74 -37.24 39.76
C VAL A 56 -12.59 -36.17 39.06
N PHE A 57 -13.92 -36.27 39.13
CA PHE A 57 -14.84 -35.28 38.58
C PHE A 57 -14.57 -33.87 39.14
N SER A 58 -14.37 -33.76 40.47
CA SER A 58 -14.10 -32.48 41.14
C SER A 58 -12.79 -31.86 40.67
N ILE A 59 -11.73 -32.65 40.47
CA ILE A 59 -10.44 -32.19 39.94
C ILE A 59 -10.60 -31.72 38.49
N MET A 60 -11.32 -32.48 37.65
CA MET A 60 -11.57 -32.08 36.27
C MET A 60 -12.36 -30.76 36.17
N LEU A 61 -13.40 -30.62 37.00
CA LEU A 61 -14.19 -29.39 37.07
C LEU A 61 -13.38 -28.20 37.57
N SER A 62 -12.54 -28.40 38.59
CA SER A 62 -11.59 -27.39 39.08
C SER A 62 -10.62 -26.96 37.98
N THR A 63 -10.12 -27.89 37.18
CA THR A 63 -9.22 -27.62 36.06
C THR A 63 -9.89 -26.73 35.00
N LEU A 64 -11.16 -26.99 34.66
CA LEU A 64 -11.95 -26.12 33.76
C LEU A 64 -12.12 -24.71 34.33
N PHE A 65 -12.46 -24.61 35.61
CA PHE A 65 -12.63 -23.33 36.30
C PHE A 65 -11.34 -22.51 36.32
N VAL A 66 -10.22 -23.13 36.73
CA VAL A 66 -8.89 -22.51 36.71
C VAL A 66 -8.52 -22.07 35.30
N SER A 67 -8.80 -22.91 34.29
CA SER A 67 -8.53 -22.57 32.89
C SER A 67 -9.25 -21.30 32.45
N TRP A 68 -10.54 -21.21 32.74
CA TRP A 68 -11.39 -20.07 32.40
C TRP A 68 -10.95 -18.78 33.12
N VAL A 69 -10.68 -18.85 34.43
CA VAL A 69 -10.19 -17.71 35.21
C VAL A 69 -8.83 -17.23 34.72
N ALA A 70 -7.89 -18.16 34.50
CA ALA A 70 -6.55 -17.84 34.02
C ALA A 70 -6.56 -17.22 32.61
N ALA A 71 -7.38 -17.74 31.69
CA ALA A 71 -7.54 -17.16 30.35
C ALA A 71 -8.08 -15.72 30.40
N ARG A 72 -9.08 -15.47 31.26
CA ARG A 72 -9.63 -14.12 31.47
C ARG A 72 -8.59 -13.19 32.09
N ALA A 73 -7.84 -13.67 33.08
CA ALA A 73 -6.78 -12.91 33.73
C ALA A 73 -5.65 -12.57 32.75
N ALA A 74 -5.26 -13.49 31.85
CA ALA A 74 -4.20 -13.29 30.86
C ALA A 74 -4.52 -12.16 29.86
N LEU A 75 -5.77 -12.00 29.43
CA LEU A 75 -6.16 -10.98 28.43
C LEU A 75 -6.53 -9.60 29.00
N ARG A 76 -6.68 -9.50 30.33
CA ARG A 76 -7.05 -8.25 31.01
C ARG A 76 -5.92 -7.20 30.87
N ASP A 77 -6.25 -5.90 30.88
CA ASP A 77 -5.29 -4.79 31.00
C ASP A 77 -4.03 -4.87 30.09
N LEU A 78 -4.20 -5.38 28.87
CA LEU A 78 -3.20 -5.39 27.82
C LEU A 78 -3.45 -4.26 26.82
N THR A 79 -2.38 -3.57 26.42
CA THR A 79 -2.39 -2.57 25.35
C THR A 79 -1.51 -3.07 24.21
N VAL A 80 -1.98 -2.89 22.97
CA VAL A 80 -1.28 -3.31 21.76
C VAL A 80 -0.95 -2.08 20.93
N SER A 81 0.25 -2.06 20.36
CA SER A 81 0.60 -1.13 19.30
C SER A 81 1.30 -1.88 18.19
N ALA A 82 1.05 -1.49 16.94
CA ALA A 82 1.74 -2.03 15.78
C ALA A 82 2.37 -0.89 15.00
N ARG A 83 3.64 -1.03 14.62
CA ARG A 83 4.34 -0.08 13.77
C ARG A 83 4.52 -0.70 12.40
N PHE A 84 4.04 0.01 11.39
CA PHE A 84 4.18 -0.35 9.98
C PHE A 84 5.26 0.52 9.35
N PRO A 85 5.96 0.01 8.31
CA PRO A 85 6.88 0.83 7.56
C PRO A 85 6.10 1.90 6.78
N ASP A 86 6.77 3.00 6.42
CA ASP A 86 6.14 4.12 5.71
C ASP A 86 5.71 3.73 4.30
N HIS A 87 6.45 2.81 3.69
CA HIS A 87 6.22 2.31 2.35
C HIS A 87 6.07 0.79 2.39
N ILE A 88 4.92 0.32 1.94
CA ILE A 88 4.61 -1.12 1.81
C ILE A 88 4.31 -1.39 0.36
N PHE A 89 5.04 -2.30 -0.26
CA PHE A 89 4.81 -2.72 -1.64
C PHE A 89 3.99 -4.00 -1.70
N ALA A 90 3.11 -4.09 -2.69
CA ALA A 90 2.31 -5.29 -2.92
C ALA A 90 3.22 -6.47 -3.30
N GLY A 91 2.96 -7.63 -2.70
CA GLY A 91 3.71 -8.87 -2.94
C GLY A 91 5.02 -8.98 -2.15
N GLU A 92 5.51 -7.91 -1.52
CA GLU A 92 6.73 -7.95 -0.72
C GLU A 92 6.44 -8.16 0.78
N PRO A 93 7.35 -8.83 1.50
CA PRO A 93 7.29 -8.91 2.96
C PRO A 93 7.55 -7.53 3.57
N ALA A 94 6.56 -6.99 4.27
CA ALA A 94 6.72 -5.77 5.05
C ALA A 94 6.94 -6.11 6.53
N GLU A 95 8.02 -5.59 7.11
CA GLU A 95 8.34 -5.79 8.51
C GLU A 95 7.39 -4.99 9.41
N VAL A 96 6.57 -5.68 10.21
CA VAL A 96 5.64 -5.07 11.16
C VAL A 96 6.10 -5.36 12.58
N ILE A 97 6.34 -4.29 13.34
CA ILE A 97 6.75 -4.41 14.74
C ILE A 97 5.51 -4.35 15.62
N VAL A 98 5.21 -5.44 16.33
CA VAL A 98 4.10 -5.52 17.26
C VAL A 98 4.62 -5.44 18.68
N THR A 99 4.13 -4.47 19.43
CA THR A 99 4.44 -4.30 20.86
C THR A 99 3.19 -4.57 21.68
N VAL A 100 3.27 -5.49 22.63
CA VAL A 100 2.21 -5.75 23.60
C VAL A 100 2.72 -5.36 24.97
N ARG A 101 2.04 -4.40 25.61
CA ARG A 101 2.37 -3.93 26.95
C ARG A 101 1.34 -4.44 27.95
N ASN A 102 1.84 -5.07 29.01
CA ASN A 102 1.04 -5.53 30.12
C ASN A 102 1.03 -4.47 31.22
N THR A 103 -0.14 -3.91 31.49
CA THR A 103 -0.30 -2.84 32.49
C THR A 103 -0.75 -3.34 33.87
N LYS A 104 -0.88 -4.67 34.03
CA LYS A 104 -1.24 -5.29 35.31
C LYS A 104 -0.16 -5.06 36.35
N ARG A 105 -0.57 -5.05 37.63
CA ARG A 105 0.33 -4.84 38.78
C ARG A 105 1.14 -6.08 39.15
N LEU A 106 0.54 -7.27 39.10
CA LEU A 106 1.12 -8.50 39.67
C LEU A 106 1.17 -9.66 38.66
N LEU A 107 0.11 -9.82 37.86
CA LEU A 107 -0.03 -10.99 37.00
C LEU A 107 0.68 -10.79 35.64
N PRO A 108 1.51 -11.75 35.20
CA PRO A 108 1.97 -11.79 33.82
C PRO A 108 0.84 -12.20 32.86
N SER A 109 1.11 -12.14 31.57
CA SER A 109 0.25 -12.69 30.53
C SER A 109 0.98 -13.80 29.78
N PHE A 110 0.28 -14.91 29.53
CA PHE A 110 0.84 -16.07 28.84
C PHE A 110 0.08 -16.36 27.55
N SER A 111 0.78 -16.88 26.55
CA SER A 111 0.21 -17.35 25.28
C SER A 111 -0.78 -16.35 24.68
N ILE A 112 -0.29 -15.15 24.36
CA ILE A 112 -1.10 -14.07 23.78
C ILE A 112 -0.86 -14.05 22.28
N MET A 113 -1.92 -14.34 21.53
CA MET A 113 -1.94 -14.22 20.07
C MET A 113 -2.60 -12.90 19.69
N VAL A 114 -1.90 -12.11 18.88
CA VAL A 114 -2.37 -10.83 18.36
C VAL A 114 -2.80 -11.02 16.91
N GLU A 115 -4.06 -10.73 16.60
CA GLU A 115 -4.58 -10.70 15.23
C GLU A 115 -4.96 -9.27 14.84
N SER A 116 -4.61 -8.83 13.64
CA SER A 116 -5.15 -7.61 13.03
C SER A 116 -6.56 -7.87 12.52
N ARG A 117 -7.43 -6.87 12.69
CA ARG A 117 -8.80 -6.87 12.19
C ARG A 117 -9.00 -5.67 11.27
N GLY A 118 -9.22 -5.98 10.00
CA GLY A 118 -9.72 -5.02 9.01
C GLY A 118 -11.07 -5.47 8.46
N PRO A 119 -11.90 -4.54 7.94
CA PRO A 119 -13.07 -4.92 7.17
C PRO A 119 -12.58 -5.80 6.02
N ALA A 120 -13.23 -6.93 5.74
CA ALA A 120 -12.87 -7.69 4.55
C ALA A 120 -13.04 -6.73 3.37
N SER A 121 -11.94 -6.52 2.64
CA SER A 121 -11.88 -5.69 1.43
C SER A 121 -13.19 -5.82 0.66
N GLN A 122 -13.90 -4.70 0.49
CA GLN A 122 -15.16 -4.64 -0.22
C GLN A 122 -14.93 -5.09 -1.68
N GLY A 123 -14.98 -6.40 -1.92
CA GLY A 123 -15.35 -6.90 -3.24
C GLY A 123 -16.73 -6.32 -3.51
N ARG A 124 -16.83 -5.53 -4.59
CA ARG A 124 -18.03 -4.79 -5.02
C ARG A 124 -19.31 -5.50 -4.61
N ARG A 125 -20.20 -4.74 -3.95
CA ARG A 125 -21.56 -5.12 -3.56
C ARG A 125 -22.24 -5.94 -4.66
N ARG A 126 -22.17 -7.27 -4.59
CA ARG A 126 -23.12 -8.13 -5.31
C ARG A 126 -24.50 -7.87 -4.69
N ARG A 127 -25.42 -7.47 -5.56
CA ARG A 127 -26.80 -7.05 -5.30
C ARG A 127 -27.48 -7.87 -4.18
N LYS A 128 -28.17 -7.13 -3.30
CA LYS A 128 -29.27 -7.54 -2.40
C LYS A 128 -29.29 -9.02 -1.99
N ARG A 129 -28.64 -9.36 -0.88
CA ARG A 129 -29.05 -10.52 -0.07
C ARG A 129 -28.66 -10.32 1.39
N LYS A 130 -29.68 -10.39 2.26
CA LYS A 130 -29.71 -10.35 3.74
C LYS A 130 -28.39 -10.00 4.44
N VAL A 131 -28.42 -8.92 5.23
CA VAL A 131 -27.41 -8.44 6.19
C VAL A 131 -26.65 -9.62 6.84
N ARG A 132 -25.60 -10.08 6.16
CA ARG A 132 -24.61 -10.99 6.73
C ARG A 132 -23.62 -10.10 7.46
N ARG A 133 -23.40 -10.39 8.75
CA ARG A 133 -22.41 -9.72 9.61
C ARG A 133 -21.16 -9.40 8.80
N PRO A 134 -20.59 -8.17 8.90
CA PRO A 134 -19.42 -7.80 8.12
C PRO A 134 -18.33 -8.86 8.32
N ARG A 135 -17.89 -9.46 7.22
CA ARG A 135 -16.76 -10.40 7.25
C ARG A 135 -15.53 -9.54 7.54
N PHE A 136 -14.77 -9.91 8.57
CA PHE A 136 -13.48 -9.29 8.86
C PHE A 136 -12.40 -10.28 8.44
N LYS A 137 -11.39 -9.82 7.72
CA LYS A 137 -10.22 -10.66 7.42
C LYS A 137 -9.28 -10.56 8.62
N LYS A 138 -9.08 -11.69 9.30
CA LYS A 138 -8.11 -11.81 10.40
C LYS A 138 -6.74 -12.07 9.80
N ARG A 139 -5.72 -11.35 10.26
CA ARG A 139 -4.32 -11.64 9.96
C ARG A 139 -3.58 -11.82 11.27
N THR A 140 -2.97 -12.98 11.46
CA THR A 140 -2.14 -13.23 12.65
C THR A 140 -0.91 -12.34 12.54
N LEU A 141 -0.71 -11.47 13.54
CA LEU A 141 0.45 -10.61 13.59
C LEU A 141 1.55 -11.24 14.44
N ALA A 142 1.28 -11.60 15.69
CA ALA A 142 2.32 -12.02 16.61
C ALA A 142 1.81 -13.02 17.65
N TYR A 143 2.73 -13.83 18.19
CA TYR A 143 2.45 -14.78 19.26
C TYR A 143 3.48 -14.63 20.38
N PHE A 144 3.02 -14.13 21.52
CA PHE A 144 3.83 -13.91 22.71
C PHE A 144 3.62 -15.04 23.71
N ILE A 145 4.69 -15.78 24.00
CA ILE A 145 4.65 -16.88 24.98
C ILE A 145 4.48 -16.30 26.39
N TYR A 146 5.22 -15.25 26.72
CA TYR A 146 5.26 -14.65 28.04
C TYR A 146 5.43 -13.13 27.95
N ILE A 147 4.61 -12.41 28.72
CA ILE A 147 4.70 -10.96 28.88
C ILE A 147 4.69 -10.66 30.38
N PRO A 148 5.81 -10.18 30.96
CA PRO A 148 5.88 -9.85 32.37
C PRO A 148 4.86 -8.77 32.76
N HIS A 149 4.49 -8.69 34.03
CA HIS A 149 3.68 -7.58 34.54
C HIS A 149 4.45 -6.26 34.41
N ARG A 150 3.75 -5.16 34.13
CA ARG A 150 4.34 -3.81 33.94
C ARG A 150 5.41 -3.70 32.83
N ALA A 151 5.57 -4.72 31.99
CA ALA A 151 6.56 -4.73 30.92
C ALA A 151 5.88 -4.71 29.54
N ALA A 152 6.69 -4.49 28.50
CA ALA A 152 6.30 -4.65 27.12
C ALA A 152 7.12 -5.78 26.48
N ALA A 153 6.49 -6.55 25.61
CA ALA A 153 7.15 -7.50 24.73
C ALA A 153 6.99 -7.02 23.30
N GLU A 154 8.07 -7.07 22.51
CA GLU A 154 8.11 -6.67 21.12
C GLU A 154 8.46 -7.86 20.25
N GLN A 155 7.78 -7.98 19.11
CA GLN A 155 8.08 -8.99 18.11
C GLN A 155 8.00 -8.35 16.73
N SER A 156 9.03 -8.57 15.92
CA SER A 156 9.04 -8.21 14.51
C SER A 156 8.55 -9.39 13.67
N ILE A 157 7.62 -9.13 12.75
CA ILE A 157 7.05 -10.15 11.87
C ILE A 157 6.93 -9.62 10.45
N GLU A 158 7.22 -10.50 9.48
CA GLU A 158 7.04 -10.19 8.07
C GLU A 158 5.59 -10.43 7.66
N GLN A 159 4.96 -9.40 7.09
CA GLN A 159 3.59 -9.45 6.60
C GLN A 159 3.55 -9.11 5.11
N VAL A 160 3.10 -10.07 4.31
CA VAL A 160 2.88 -9.85 2.87
C VAL A 160 1.48 -9.29 2.62
N PHE A 161 1.40 -8.28 1.76
CA PHE A 161 0.14 -7.70 1.26
C PHE A 161 -0.05 -8.08 -0.21
N PRO A 162 -0.99 -8.97 -0.55
CA PRO A 162 -1.04 -9.57 -1.89
C PRO A 162 -1.57 -8.62 -2.99
N LYS A 163 -2.24 -7.52 -2.62
CA LYS A 163 -2.84 -6.58 -3.57
C LYS A 163 -2.53 -5.15 -3.12
N ARG A 164 -2.32 -4.27 -4.09
CA ARG A 164 -2.16 -2.82 -3.86
C ARG A 164 -3.47 -2.19 -3.39
N GLY A 165 -3.37 -0.99 -2.85
CA GLY A 165 -4.50 -0.14 -2.47
C GLY A 165 -4.65 0.08 -0.98
N GLN A 166 -5.79 0.63 -0.60
CA GLN A 166 -6.07 1.03 0.77
C GLN A 166 -6.48 -0.16 1.63
N VAL A 167 -5.71 -0.43 2.68
CA VAL A 167 -6.00 -1.44 3.68
C VAL A 167 -6.32 -0.74 5.00
N ARG A 168 -7.59 -0.77 5.37
CA ARG A 168 -8.05 -0.20 6.63
C ARG A 168 -7.83 -1.17 7.79
N VAL A 169 -7.27 -0.68 8.89
CA VAL A 169 -7.11 -1.43 10.14
C VAL A 169 -8.00 -0.78 11.20
N ASP A 170 -9.06 -1.48 11.60
CA ASP A 170 -10.05 -0.98 12.58
C ASP A 170 -9.64 -1.32 14.03
N GLY A 171 -8.77 -2.31 14.21
CA GLY A 171 -8.34 -2.74 15.54
C GLY A 171 -7.58 -4.07 15.58
N PHE A 172 -7.38 -4.54 16.80
CA PHE A 172 -6.69 -5.79 17.09
C PHE A 172 -7.60 -6.74 17.88
N GLU A 173 -7.45 -8.03 17.66
CA GLU A 173 -8.05 -9.07 18.48
C GLU A 173 -6.94 -9.82 19.20
N LEU A 174 -6.96 -9.75 20.53
CA LEU A 174 -6.12 -10.56 21.40
C LEU A 174 -6.84 -11.87 21.68
N SER A 175 -6.12 -12.98 21.61
CA SER A 175 -6.66 -14.27 22.02
C SER A 175 -5.66 -15.12 22.78
N THR A 176 -6.17 -15.95 23.68
CA THR A 176 -5.35 -16.90 24.44
C THR A 176 -6.06 -18.25 24.52
N ARG A 177 -5.25 -19.30 24.56
CA ARG A 177 -5.66 -20.68 24.88
C ARG A 177 -5.07 -21.16 26.21
N PHE A 178 -4.35 -20.29 26.91
CA PHE A 178 -3.73 -20.63 28.18
C PHE A 178 -4.78 -20.91 29.25
N PRO A 179 -4.54 -21.86 30.19
CA PRO A 179 -3.38 -22.75 30.30
C PRO A 179 -3.52 -24.10 29.54
N PHE A 180 -4.70 -24.73 29.58
CA PHE A 180 -4.87 -26.11 29.11
C PHE A 180 -5.41 -26.24 27.68
N GLY A 181 -5.69 -25.13 27.00
CA GLY A 181 -6.15 -25.16 25.61
C GLY A 181 -7.62 -25.52 25.42
N PHE A 182 -8.42 -25.69 26.48
CA PHE A 182 -9.85 -26.04 26.38
C PHE A 182 -10.70 -24.96 25.70
N PHE A 183 -10.34 -23.70 25.92
CA PHE A 183 -11.10 -22.55 25.45
C PHE A 183 -10.17 -21.55 24.77
N ARG A 184 -10.62 -20.96 23.66
CA ARG A 184 -10.00 -19.78 23.06
C ARG A 184 -10.77 -18.54 23.51
N HIS A 185 -10.23 -17.83 24.49
CA HIS A 185 -10.76 -16.53 24.91
C HIS A 185 -10.27 -15.45 23.97
N ARG A 186 -11.14 -14.48 23.68
CA ARG A 186 -10.85 -13.36 22.78
C ARG A 186 -11.23 -12.04 23.43
N ARG A 187 -10.38 -11.03 23.24
CA ARG A 187 -10.64 -9.64 23.62
C ARG A 187 -10.36 -8.77 22.40
N ARG A 188 -11.33 -7.95 22.03
CA ARG A 188 -11.18 -6.99 20.92
C ARG A 188 -10.71 -5.66 21.47
N LEU A 189 -9.77 -5.04 20.78
CA LEU A 189 -9.24 -3.71 21.06
C LEU A 189 -9.49 -2.86 19.82
N ARG A 190 -10.26 -1.78 19.97
CA ARG A 190 -10.42 -0.80 18.89
C ARG A 190 -9.13 0.00 18.77
N ALA A 191 -8.61 0.16 17.56
CA ALA A 191 -7.53 1.09 17.29
C ALA A 191 -8.10 2.37 16.70
N ARG A 192 -7.27 3.41 16.55
CA ARG A 192 -7.61 4.49 15.62
C ARG A 192 -7.73 3.87 14.23
N ASP A 193 -8.79 4.25 13.50
CA ASP A 193 -8.92 3.90 12.10
C ASP A 193 -7.72 4.48 11.36
N VAL A 194 -6.84 3.61 10.87
CA VAL A 194 -5.70 4.03 10.06
C VAL A 194 -5.73 3.31 8.74
N ASP A 195 -5.54 4.11 7.70
CA ASP A 195 -5.49 3.67 6.33
C ASP A 195 -4.04 3.44 5.94
N ILE A 196 -3.71 2.18 5.73
CA ILE A 196 -2.41 1.76 5.20
C ILE A 196 -2.54 1.74 3.68
N VAL A 197 -1.67 2.48 2.98
CA VAL A 197 -1.62 2.44 1.52
C VAL A 197 -0.55 1.44 1.10
N VAL A 198 -0.95 0.41 0.36
CA VAL A 198 -0.04 -0.57 -0.24
C VAL A 198 0.25 -0.14 -1.68
N TYR A 199 1.50 0.19 -1.96
CA TYR A 199 1.98 0.65 -3.26
C TYR A 199 2.11 -0.52 -4.26
N PRO A 200 1.93 -0.28 -5.57
CA PRO A 200 2.40 -1.23 -6.58
C PRO A 200 3.93 -1.33 -6.50
N LYS A 201 4.47 -2.55 -6.61
CA LYS A 201 5.91 -2.77 -6.68
C LYS A 201 6.41 -2.40 -8.08
N PRO A 202 7.32 -1.42 -8.23
CA PRO A 202 7.97 -1.17 -9.51
C PRO A 202 8.89 -2.34 -9.86
N GLU A 203 8.80 -2.81 -11.09
CA GLU A 203 9.68 -3.84 -11.68
C GLU A 203 10.76 -3.19 -12.55
N PRO A 204 11.94 -3.80 -12.70
CA PRO A 204 12.94 -3.31 -13.64
C PRO A 204 12.32 -3.26 -15.04
N VAL A 205 12.48 -2.10 -15.69
CA VAL A 205 11.96 -1.86 -17.03
C VAL A 205 12.83 -2.63 -18.03
N ALA A 206 12.24 -3.19 -19.10
CA ALA A 206 12.99 -3.89 -20.13
C ALA A 206 13.90 -2.93 -20.92
N ASP A 207 15.06 -3.43 -21.39
CA ASP A 207 16.11 -2.66 -22.10
C ASP A 207 15.60 -1.84 -23.29
N GLU A 208 14.51 -2.24 -23.94
CA GLU A 208 13.90 -1.51 -25.06
C GLU A 208 13.31 -0.15 -24.66
N LEU A 209 12.80 -0.04 -23.43
CA LEU A 209 12.22 1.18 -22.87
C LEU A 209 13.29 2.10 -22.27
N HIS A 210 14.45 1.54 -21.88
CA HIS A 210 15.65 2.32 -21.54
C HIS A 210 16.16 3.15 -22.72
N LEU A 211 15.77 2.78 -23.95
CA LEU A 211 16.15 3.51 -25.15
C LEU A 211 15.21 4.69 -25.49
N LEU A 212 14.08 4.85 -24.81
CA LEU A 212 13.18 5.99 -25.03
C LEU A 212 13.87 7.36 -24.78
N PRO A 213 14.69 7.54 -23.73
CA PRO A 213 15.53 8.73 -23.60
C PRO A 213 16.77 8.71 -24.52
N LEU A 214 17.33 7.53 -24.83
CA LEU A 214 18.61 7.40 -25.57
C LEU A 214 18.47 7.54 -27.10
N TYR A 215 17.32 7.24 -27.70
CA TYR A 215 17.11 7.44 -29.15
C TYR A 215 17.04 8.92 -29.55
N THR A 216 16.98 9.86 -28.59
CA THR A 216 16.88 11.30 -28.90
C THR A 216 17.84 12.17 -28.08
N GLY A 217 18.61 11.59 -27.15
CA GLY A 217 19.75 12.26 -26.50
C GLY A 217 20.92 12.57 -27.46
N GLN A 218 20.86 12.14 -28.73
CA GLN A 218 21.75 12.63 -29.78
C GLN A 218 21.31 13.97 -30.38
N THR A 219 20.11 14.46 -30.06
CA THR A 219 19.72 15.82 -30.38
C THR A 219 20.13 16.68 -29.20
N VAL A 220 21.39 17.08 -29.17
CA VAL A 220 21.76 18.34 -28.52
C VAL A 220 20.71 19.34 -28.99
N SER A 221 19.99 19.96 -28.06
CA SER A 221 19.10 21.06 -28.40
C SER A 221 19.93 22.04 -29.23
N PHE A 222 19.70 22.08 -30.54
CA PHE A 222 20.30 23.07 -31.44
C PHE A 222 19.59 24.44 -31.26
N ARG A 223 18.83 24.59 -30.18
CA ARG A 223 18.10 25.79 -29.84
C ARG A 223 18.97 26.64 -28.92
N ARG A 224 19.10 27.90 -29.31
CA ARG A 224 19.74 28.95 -28.49
C ARG A 224 19.03 29.07 -27.14
N GLY A 225 19.79 29.02 -26.05
CA GLY A 225 19.27 29.21 -24.70
C GLY A 225 20.33 29.64 -23.70
N ALA A 226 19.97 29.62 -22.41
CA ALA A 226 20.82 30.05 -21.30
C ALA A 226 21.58 28.89 -20.64
N GLY A 227 21.74 27.75 -21.32
CA GLY A 227 22.49 26.61 -20.81
C GLY A 227 24.00 26.88 -20.76
N HIS A 228 24.76 25.84 -20.44
CA HIS A 228 26.20 25.94 -20.22
C HIS A 228 27.06 25.42 -21.37
N ASP A 229 26.49 24.63 -22.28
CA ASP A 229 27.22 24.09 -23.42
C ASP A 229 27.27 25.08 -24.58
N LEU A 230 28.45 25.24 -25.18
CA LEU A 230 28.67 26.12 -26.32
C LEU A 230 27.99 25.52 -27.57
N LEU A 231 26.99 26.22 -28.13
CA LEU A 231 26.32 25.87 -29.37
C LEU A 231 27.16 26.30 -30.58
N MET A 232 27.47 27.59 -30.69
CA MET A 232 28.30 28.13 -31.77
C MET A 232 28.91 29.49 -31.41
N LEU A 233 29.93 29.90 -32.18
CA LEU A 233 30.42 31.27 -32.18
C LEU A 233 29.83 32.02 -33.37
N ARG A 234 29.30 33.21 -33.15
CA ARG A 234 28.83 34.09 -34.23
C ARG A 234 29.23 35.54 -34.03
N ASP A 235 29.04 36.36 -35.06
CA ASP A 235 29.25 37.80 -35.00
C ASP A 235 28.26 38.46 -34.02
N TYR A 236 28.77 39.42 -33.26
CA TYR A 236 28.03 40.23 -32.29
C TYR A 236 26.93 41.05 -32.98
N GLN A 237 25.73 41.03 -32.40
CA GLN A 237 24.66 41.95 -32.76
C GLN A 237 24.35 42.92 -31.59
N PRO A 238 23.85 44.13 -31.87
CA PRO A 238 23.60 45.15 -30.82
C PRO A 238 22.65 44.75 -29.68
N ARG A 239 21.88 43.66 -29.85
CA ARG A 239 20.97 43.13 -28.81
C ARG A 239 21.61 42.04 -27.94
N ASP A 240 22.85 41.64 -28.23
CA ASP A 240 23.53 40.59 -27.48
C ASP A 240 24.17 41.11 -26.20
N GLU A 241 24.11 40.28 -25.16
CA GLU A 241 24.70 40.61 -23.87
C GLU A 241 26.24 40.62 -23.94
N PRO A 242 26.89 41.69 -23.44
CA PRO A 242 28.36 41.79 -23.46
C PRO A 242 29.09 40.67 -22.68
N ARG A 243 28.41 40.01 -21.74
CA ARG A 243 28.97 38.91 -20.93
C ARG A 243 29.27 37.65 -21.74
N HIS A 244 28.59 37.47 -22.87
CA HIS A 244 28.77 36.31 -23.75
C HIS A 244 29.82 36.56 -24.84
N VAL A 245 30.49 37.72 -24.86
CA VAL A 245 31.56 38.02 -25.83
C VAL A 245 32.78 37.15 -25.55
N ASP A 246 33.24 36.42 -26.55
CA ASP A 246 34.51 35.71 -26.49
C ASP A 246 35.64 36.67 -26.88
N TRP A 247 36.28 37.27 -25.88
CA TRP A 247 37.38 38.21 -26.09
C TRP A 247 38.60 37.57 -26.77
N LYS A 248 38.82 36.26 -26.59
CA LYS A 248 39.95 35.54 -27.19
C LYS A 248 39.70 35.27 -28.67
N ALA A 249 38.48 34.87 -29.04
CA ALA A 249 38.08 34.74 -30.43
C ALA A 249 38.09 36.10 -31.13
N THR A 250 37.52 37.13 -30.48
CA THR A 250 37.47 38.51 -30.97
C THR A 250 38.87 39.08 -31.24
N ALA A 251 39.85 38.82 -30.37
CA ALA A 251 41.23 39.25 -30.57
C ALA A 251 41.91 38.61 -31.80
N ARG A 252 41.53 37.37 -32.16
CA ARG A 252 42.07 36.66 -33.32
C ARG A 252 41.42 37.08 -34.63
N THR A 253 40.10 37.25 -34.64
CA THR A 253 39.33 37.57 -35.85
C THR A 253 39.22 39.07 -36.12
N ARG A 254 39.57 39.92 -35.14
CA ARG A 254 39.35 41.38 -35.14
C ARG A 254 37.88 41.77 -35.37
N ARG A 255 36.95 40.85 -35.10
CA ARG A 255 35.51 41.05 -35.18
C ARG A 255 34.88 40.57 -33.88
N LEU A 256 33.98 41.37 -33.30
CA LEU A 256 33.30 41.04 -32.05
C LEU A 256 32.52 39.73 -32.22
N THR A 257 32.93 38.70 -31.49
CA THR A 257 32.36 37.35 -31.57
C THR A 257 31.67 37.01 -30.25
N VAL A 258 30.46 36.45 -30.31
CA VAL A 258 29.64 36.07 -29.15
C VAL A 258 29.47 34.55 -29.11
N ARG A 259 29.55 34.00 -27.90
CA ARG A 259 29.24 32.60 -27.62
C ARG A 259 27.73 32.45 -27.50
N GLU A 260 27.14 31.62 -28.34
CA GLU A 260 25.78 31.13 -28.12
C GLU A 260 25.83 29.81 -27.37
N PHE A 261 24.96 29.68 -26.37
CA PHE A 261 24.84 28.46 -25.58
C PHE A 261 23.59 27.69 -26.01
N THR A 262 23.63 26.37 -25.83
CA THR A 262 22.46 25.50 -25.99
C THR A 262 21.44 25.79 -24.90
N ALA A 263 20.16 25.55 -25.16
CA ALA A 263 19.17 25.54 -24.08
C ALA A 263 19.41 24.35 -23.14
N GLU A 264 19.34 24.58 -21.83
CA GLU A 264 19.27 23.51 -20.84
C GLU A 264 17.93 22.79 -21.01
N ASP A 265 17.99 21.52 -21.41
CA ASP A 265 16.79 20.74 -21.71
C ASP A 265 16.26 20.10 -20.41
N GLU A 266 15.22 20.70 -19.83
CA GLU A 266 14.46 20.07 -18.76
C GLU A 266 13.74 18.86 -19.36
N ARG A 267 14.33 17.66 -19.22
CA ARG A 267 13.71 16.42 -19.69
C ARG A 267 12.42 16.18 -18.90
N ARG A 268 11.26 16.50 -19.48
CA ARG A 268 9.97 16.21 -18.85
C ARG A 268 9.32 15.00 -19.49
N THR A 269 8.71 14.16 -18.67
CA THR A 269 8.02 12.96 -19.12
C THR A 269 6.64 12.89 -18.51
N THR A 270 5.62 12.86 -19.35
CA THR A 270 4.23 12.60 -18.95
C THR A 270 3.89 11.15 -19.22
N ILE A 271 3.55 10.41 -18.17
CA ILE A 271 3.10 9.03 -18.22
C ILE A 271 1.59 9.04 -17.99
N VAL A 272 0.85 8.45 -18.91
CA VAL A 272 -0.61 8.36 -18.86
C VAL A 272 -1.01 6.89 -18.74
N LEU A 273 -1.75 6.56 -17.69
CA LEU A 273 -2.41 5.26 -17.58
C LEU A 273 -3.89 5.42 -17.93
N ASP A 274 -4.34 4.73 -18.98
CA ASP A 274 -5.75 4.64 -19.32
C ASP A 274 -6.47 3.75 -18.30
N THR A 275 -7.47 4.31 -17.63
CA THR A 275 -8.24 3.61 -16.58
C THR A 275 -9.58 3.08 -17.09
N ARG A 276 -9.89 3.24 -18.37
CA ARG A 276 -11.20 2.91 -18.95
C ARG A 276 -11.33 1.43 -19.27
N LEU A 277 -12.47 0.85 -18.91
CA LEU A 277 -12.87 -0.49 -19.33
C LEU A 277 -13.47 -0.42 -20.75
N THR A 278 -12.86 -1.12 -21.71
CA THR A 278 -13.41 -1.32 -23.06
C THR A 278 -14.38 -2.50 -23.06
N GLU A 279 -15.54 -2.39 -23.74
CA GLU A 279 -16.58 -3.43 -23.77
C GLU A 279 -16.12 -4.74 -24.41
N ASP A 280 -15.11 -4.69 -25.29
CA ASP A 280 -14.62 -5.85 -26.06
C ASP A 280 -13.80 -6.86 -25.24
N ILE A 281 -13.44 -6.53 -23.98
CA ILE A 281 -12.55 -7.36 -23.16
C ILE A 281 -13.31 -7.92 -21.95
N ASP A 282 -13.19 -9.23 -21.71
CA ASP A 282 -13.68 -9.87 -20.49
C ASP A 282 -13.15 -9.14 -19.23
N GLU A 283 -14.03 -8.87 -18.26
CA GLU A 283 -13.70 -8.06 -17.09
C GLU A 283 -12.51 -8.63 -16.28
N GLU A 284 -12.35 -9.96 -16.24
CA GLU A 284 -11.22 -10.58 -15.51
C GLU A 284 -9.90 -10.36 -16.24
N ASN A 285 -9.87 -10.57 -17.56
CA ASN A 285 -8.69 -10.31 -18.38
C ASN A 285 -8.30 -8.83 -18.35
N PHE A 286 -9.27 -7.93 -18.44
CA PHE A 286 -9.03 -6.51 -18.30
C PHE A 286 -8.42 -6.18 -16.93
N ARG A 287 -8.95 -6.74 -15.84
CA ARG A 287 -8.39 -6.52 -14.49
C ARG A 287 -6.93 -6.93 -14.42
N ILE A 288 -6.55 -8.07 -14.98
CA ILE A 288 -5.16 -8.56 -14.99
C ILE A 288 -4.26 -7.59 -15.76
N ARG A 289 -4.67 -7.17 -16.96
CA ARG A 289 -3.91 -6.22 -17.79
C ARG A 289 -3.79 -4.85 -17.13
N PHE A 290 -4.87 -4.35 -16.52
CA PHE A 290 -4.88 -3.09 -15.79
C PHE A 290 -3.91 -3.13 -14.59
N GLU A 291 -3.92 -4.23 -13.83
CA GLU A 291 -2.98 -4.50 -12.75
C GLU A 291 -1.52 -4.45 -13.24
N GLY A 292 -1.25 -5.09 -14.39
CA GLY A 292 0.05 -5.05 -15.06
C GLY A 292 0.44 -3.65 -15.53
N GLY A 293 -0.50 -2.90 -16.10
CA GLY A 293 -0.27 -1.51 -16.51
C GLY A 293 0.00 -0.56 -15.35
N VAL A 294 -0.61 -0.79 -14.19
CA VAL A 294 -0.26 -0.05 -12.98
C VAL A 294 1.18 -0.34 -12.53
N ILE A 295 1.60 -1.60 -12.58
CA ILE A 295 2.99 -1.99 -12.27
C ILE A 295 3.95 -1.33 -13.28
N GLN A 296 3.65 -1.41 -14.57
CA GLN A 296 4.48 -0.83 -15.62
C GLN A 296 4.55 0.71 -15.52
N ALA A 297 3.45 1.38 -15.23
CA ALA A 297 3.44 2.82 -14.97
C ALA A 297 4.29 3.17 -13.74
N ALA A 298 4.21 2.39 -12.66
CA ALA A 298 5.05 2.55 -11.48
C ALA A 298 6.55 2.38 -11.80
N SER A 299 6.89 1.38 -12.62
CA SER A 299 8.24 1.12 -13.11
C SER A 299 8.79 2.27 -13.94
N LEU A 300 8.00 2.80 -14.88
CA LEU A 300 8.39 3.93 -15.73
C LEU A 300 8.59 5.20 -14.90
N VAL A 301 7.68 5.50 -13.97
CA VAL A 301 7.82 6.67 -13.07
C VAL A 301 9.12 6.56 -12.27
N LYS A 302 9.41 5.39 -11.67
CA LYS A 302 10.66 5.16 -10.94
C LYS A 302 11.88 5.35 -11.84
N HIS A 303 11.86 4.73 -13.02
CA HIS A 303 12.96 4.77 -13.97
C HIS A 303 13.32 6.21 -14.38
N PHE A 304 12.35 7.01 -14.83
CA PHE A 304 12.60 8.39 -15.25
C PHE A 304 13.00 9.30 -14.09
N ILE A 305 12.49 9.07 -12.88
CA ILE A 305 12.94 9.81 -11.68
C ILE A 305 14.39 9.46 -11.34
N ASP A 306 14.79 8.18 -11.44
CA ASP A 306 16.17 7.75 -11.22
C ASP A 306 17.12 8.37 -12.28
N GLU A 307 16.64 8.61 -13.50
CA GLU A 307 17.34 9.32 -14.58
C GLU A 307 17.32 10.86 -14.46
N ARG A 308 16.77 11.40 -13.36
CA ARG A 308 16.65 12.84 -13.10
C ARG A 308 15.74 13.60 -14.08
N ALA A 309 14.83 12.91 -14.76
CA ALA A 309 13.78 13.56 -15.53
C ALA A 309 12.65 14.06 -14.62
N GLU A 310 11.96 15.11 -15.05
CA GLU A 310 10.78 15.63 -14.38
C GLU A 310 9.54 14.87 -14.85
N VAL A 311 8.89 14.13 -13.95
CA VAL A 311 7.83 13.19 -14.32
C VAL A 311 6.46 13.74 -13.95
N ARG A 312 5.45 13.53 -14.78
CA ARG A 312 4.03 13.74 -14.47
C ARG A 312 3.28 12.44 -14.71
N LEU A 313 2.47 12.04 -13.74
CA LEU A 313 1.55 10.90 -13.88
C LEU A 313 0.12 11.40 -14.13
N MET A 314 -0.53 10.88 -15.16
CA MET A 314 -1.95 11.09 -15.47
C MET A 314 -2.70 9.77 -15.36
N LEU A 315 -3.85 9.79 -14.68
CA LEU A 315 -4.69 8.61 -14.44
C LEU A 315 -6.09 8.88 -14.98
N GLY A 316 -6.36 8.49 -16.22
CA GLY A 316 -7.56 8.93 -16.94
C GLY A 316 -7.63 10.47 -17.00
N GLU A 317 -8.62 11.05 -16.32
CA GLU A 317 -8.85 12.50 -16.25
C GLU A 317 -8.01 13.21 -15.15
N ASP A 318 -7.49 12.45 -14.17
CA ASP A 318 -6.74 13.02 -13.06
C ASP A 318 -5.32 13.44 -13.49
N ARG A 319 -5.13 14.74 -13.73
CA ARG A 319 -3.85 15.37 -14.09
C ARG A 319 -2.98 15.59 -12.85
N GLY A 320 -1.89 14.83 -12.77
CA GLY A 320 -0.84 15.07 -11.79
C GLY A 320 -0.02 16.32 -12.05
N ARG A 321 0.81 16.68 -11.07
CA ARG A 321 1.84 17.71 -11.23
C ARG A 321 3.13 17.10 -11.79
N PHE A 322 3.93 17.93 -12.42
CA PHE A 322 5.34 17.60 -12.66
C PHE A 322 6.10 17.63 -11.34
N GLY A 323 7.12 16.79 -11.22
CA GLY A 323 7.98 16.75 -10.06
C GLY A 323 9.16 15.81 -10.24
N THR A 324 10.12 15.92 -9.32
CA THR A 324 11.36 15.16 -9.32
C THR A 324 11.61 14.54 -7.94
N GLY A 325 12.51 13.55 -7.90
CA GLY A 325 12.97 12.95 -6.64
C GLY A 325 12.01 11.95 -5.99
N GLN A 326 12.43 11.44 -4.83
CA GLN A 326 11.77 10.32 -4.14
C GLN A 326 10.39 10.67 -3.58
N GLU A 327 10.19 11.89 -3.07
CA GLU A 327 8.89 12.33 -2.55
C GLU A 327 7.83 12.30 -3.66
N HIS A 328 8.19 12.78 -4.85
CA HIS A 328 7.33 12.75 -6.01
C HIS A 328 7.05 11.33 -6.51
N LEU A 329 8.06 10.44 -6.48
CA LEU A 329 7.87 9.01 -6.77
C LEU A 329 6.80 8.41 -5.87
N TYR A 330 6.91 8.58 -4.54
CA TYR A 330 5.92 8.04 -3.61
C TYR A 330 4.55 8.70 -3.76
N ALA A 331 4.48 9.99 -4.09
CA ALA A 331 3.21 10.65 -4.41
C ALA A 331 2.52 10.04 -5.64
N CYS A 332 3.28 9.73 -6.69
CA CYS A 332 2.79 9.04 -7.89
C CYS A 332 2.37 7.60 -7.58
N LEU A 333 3.20 6.84 -6.86
CA LEU A 333 2.86 5.48 -6.42
C LEU A 333 1.61 5.45 -5.55
N ARG A 334 1.39 6.48 -4.71
CA ARG A 334 0.18 6.60 -3.88
C ARG A 334 -1.07 6.73 -4.74
N ARG A 335 -1.00 7.51 -5.82
CA ARG A 335 -2.09 7.65 -6.78
C ARG A 335 -2.34 6.33 -7.53
N LEU A 336 -1.29 5.65 -7.98
CA LEU A 336 -1.37 4.32 -8.59
C LEU A 336 -1.88 3.23 -7.63
N ALA A 337 -1.65 3.37 -6.32
CA ALA A 337 -2.22 2.47 -5.33
C ALA A 337 -3.73 2.62 -5.22
N LEU A 338 -4.24 3.85 -5.32
CA LEU A 338 -5.65 4.18 -5.10
C LEU A 338 -6.50 4.12 -6.39
N VAL A 339 -5.88 4.09 -7.56
CA VAL A 339 -6.57 4.06 -8.84
C VAL A 339 -7.41 2.79 -8.99
N SER A 340 -8.64 2.96 -9.48
CA SER A 340 -9.56 1.88 -9.81
C SER A 340 -10.04 2.05 -11.25
N PRO A 341 -10.38 0.95 -11.95
CA PRO A 341 -10.86 1.06 -13.31
C PRO A 341 -12.24 1.72 -13.36
N THR A 342 -12.40 2.64 -14.30
CA THR A 342 -13.61 3.40 -14.56
C THR A 342 -14.37 2.75 -15.71
N GLN A 343 -15.67 2.51 -15.55
CA GLN A 343 -16.51 2.12 -16.68
C GLN A 343 -16.68 3.35 -17.58
N ALA A 344 -16.16 3.29 -18.81
CA ALA A 344 -16.37 4.35 -19.78
C ALA A 344 -17.83 4.27 -20.26
N PHE A 345 -18.55 5.39 -20.22
CA PHE A 345 -19.92 5.47 -20.74
C PHE A 345 -19.95 5.63 -22.27
N ASP A 346 -18.84 6.08 -22.88
CA ASP A 346 -18.68 6.23 -24.33
C ASP A 346 -17.36 5.58 -24.79
N ALA A 347 -17.42 4.33 -25.27
CA ALA A 347 -16.27 3.53 -25.67
C ALA A 347 -15.42 4.13 -26.82
N GLY A 348 -15.93 5.14 -27.53
CA GLY A 348 -15.25 5.79 -28.65
C GLY A 348 -14.59 7.14 -28.35
N SER A 349 -14.85 7.75 -27.19
CA SER A 349 -14.35 9.10 -26.90
C SER A 349 -13.10 9.07 -26.02
N TRP A 350 -11.96 9.51 -26.57
CA TRP A 350 -10.74 9.71 -25.80
C TRP A 350 -10.91 10.90 -24.85
N PRO A 351 -10.33 10.86 -23.63
CA PRO A 351 -10.46 11.97 -22.69
C PRO A 351 -10.02 13.26 -23.36
N ARG A 352 -10.86 14.29 -23.30
CA ARG A 352 -10.51 15.61 -23.84
C ARG A 352 -9.19 16.10 -23.26
N GLU A 353 -8.91 15.78 -22.01
CA GLU A 353 -7.64 16.15 -21.38
C GLU A 353 -6.43 15.41 -21.95
N LEU A 354 -6.58 14.21 -22.49
CA LEU A 354 -5.50 13.47 -23.14
C LEU A 354 -5.29 14.00 -24.56
N LEU A 355 -6.37 14.34 -25.26
CA LEU A 355 -6.33 15.07 -26.54
C LEU A 355 -5.72 16.47 -26.36
N ASP A 356 -6.13 17.21 -25.33
CA ASP A 356 -5.62 18.53 -24.98
C ASP A 356 -4.15 18.44 -24.56
N ALA A 357 -3.77 17.43 -23.76
CA ALA A 357 -2.39 17.21 -23.39
C ALA A 357 -1.53 16.91 -24.63
N ALA A 358 -2.03 16.07 -25.55
CA ALA A 358 -1.36 15.82 -26.83
C ALA A 358 -1.38 17.05 -27.75
N ALA A 359 -2.35 17.95 -27.63
CA ALA A 359 -2.50 19.17 -28.43
C ALA A 359 -1.64 20.33 -27.91
N LEU A 360 -1.20 20.30 -26.64
CA LEU A 360 -0.36 21.36 -26.06
C LEU A 360 0.96 21.52 -26.86
N PRO A 361 1.37 22.76 -27.19
CA PRO A 361 2.59 23.03 -27.94
C PRO A 361 3.85 22.45 -27.27
N GLU A 362 3.82 22.33 -25.95
CA GLU A 362 4.87 21.77 -25.09
C GLU A 362 5.29 20.35 -25.51
N TYR A 363 4.42 19.55 -26.13
CA TYR A 363 4.71 18.18 -26.56
C TYR A 363 4.99 18.05 -28.07
N SER A 364 5.06 19.17 -28.80
CA SER A 364 5.08 19.16 -30.27
C SER A 364 6.47 19.22 -30.91
N ALA A 365 7.52 19.56 -30.15
CA ALA A 365 8.87 19.74 -30.71
C ALA A 365 10.04 19.74 -29.70
N ASP A 366 9.80 19.94 -28.40
CA ASP A 366 10.86 20.23 -27.42
C ASP A 366 10.77 19.29 -26.20
N GLY A 367 11.64 18.29 -26.12
CA GLY A 367 12.06 17.60 -24.88
C GLY A 367 11.03 16.86 -24.00
N ASN A 368 9.72 17.04 -24.25
CA ASN A 368 8.64 16.54 -23.41
C ASN A 368 8.04 15.25 -23.96
N TYR A 369 8.29 14.14 -23.27
CA TYR A 369 7.85 12.81 -23.68
C TYR A 369 6.42 12.52 -23.21
N LEU A 370 5.57 11.98 -24.07
CA LEU A 370 4.24 11.49 -23.72
C LEU A 370 4.19 9.97 -23.87
N LEU A 371 4.12 9.23 -22.76
CA LEU A 371 3.91 7.78 -22.76
C LEU A 371 2.46 7.48 -22.40
N VAL A 372 1.80 6.65 -23.20
CA VAL A 372 0.41 6.25 -22.96
C VAL A 372 0.34 4.74 -22.80
N LEU A 373 -0.02 4.27 -21.61
CA LEU A 373 -0.33 2.86 -21.32
C LEU A 373 -1.83 2.67 -21.46
N THR A 374 -2.27 1.82 -22.40
CA THR A 374 -3.69 1.61 -22.66
C THR A 374 -4.03 0.15 -22.97
N THR A 375 -5.23 -0.23 -22.55
CA THR A 375 -5.89 -1.50 -22.93
C THR A 375 -6.81 -1.32 -24.14
N ALA A 376 -6.84 -0.14 -24.77
CA ALA A 376 -7.68 0.11 -25.93
C ALA A 376 -7.26 -0.73 -27.14
N ALA A 377 -8.19 -1.05 -28.03
CA ALA A 377 -7.93 -1.86 -29.21
C ALA A 377 -6.93 -1.17 -30.16
N LEU A 378 -6.12 -1.94 -30.87
CA LEU A 378 -5.25 -1.38 -31.91
C LEU A 378 -6.08 -0.60 -32.94
N GLY A 379 -5.65 0.62 -33.25
CA GLY A 379 -6.35 1.51 -34.19
C GLY A 379 -7.48 2.35 -33.60
N SER A 380 -7.83 2.16 -32.31
CA SER A 380 -8.77 3.04 -31.61
C SER A 380 -8.17 4.38 -31.18
N ILE A 381 -6.85 4.54 -31.31
CA ILE A 381 -6.10 5.71 -30.85
C ILE A 381 -6.18 6.83 -31.90
N PRO A 382 -6.59 8.05 -31.52
CA PRO A 382 -6.63 9.19 -32.40
C PRO A 382 -5.26 9.47 -33.02
N PRO A 383 -5.22 9.83 -34.32
CA PRO A 383 -3.97 10.09 -35.01
C PRO A 383 -3.20 11.30 -34.49
N GLU A 384 -3.81 12.19 -33.69
CA GLU A 384 -3.08 13.25 -32.99
C GLU A 384 -2.20 12.69 -31.85
N ILE A 385 -2.72 11.72 -31.10
CA ILE A 385 -2.00 11.08 -29.99
C ILE A 385 -0.93 10.13 -30.55
N TRP A 386 -1.28 9.32 -31.55
CA TRP A 386 -0.36 8.35 -32.15
C TRP A 386 0.92 8.99 -32.70
N ARG A 387 0.84 10.23 -33.22
CA ARG A 387 1.99 10.95 -33.77
C ARG A 387 2.91 11.59 -32.73
N ARG A 388 2.43 11.76 -31.50
CA ARG A 388 3.12 12.53 -30.44
C ARG A 388 3.41 11.72 -29.17
N ALA A 389 2.80 10.55 -29.04
CA ALA A 389 2.94 9.69 -27.88
C ALA A 389 3.59 8.35 -28.23
N PHE A 390 4.42 7.85 -27.32
CA PHE A 390 4.81 6.46 -27.32
C PHE A 390 3.72 5.64 -26.63
N VAL A 391 3.02 4.83 -27.41
CA VAL A 391 1.90 4.01 -26.92
C VAL A 391 2.40 2.62 -26.54
N ILE A 392 2.10 2.22 -25.31
CA ILE A 392 2.32 0.88 -24.79
C ILE A 392 0.96 0.21 -24.62
N TYR A 393 0.77 -0.91 -25.32
CA TYR A 393 -0.43 -1.73 -25.20
C TYR A 393 -0.27 -2.75 -24.07
N LEU A 394 -1.32 -2.91 -23.26
CA LEU A 394 -1.37 -3.76 -22.07
C LEU A 394 -2.01 -5.14 -22.28
#